data_AF-A0A2K1K750-F1
#
_entry.id   AF-A0A2K1K750-F1
#
_cell.length_a   1.000
_cell.length_b   1.000
_cell.length_c   1.000
_cell.angle_alpha   90.00
_cell.angle_beta   90.00
_cell.angle_gamma   90.00
#
_symmetry.space_group_name_H-M   'P 1'
#
loop_
_entity.id
_entity.type
_entity.pdbx_description
1 polymer ?
#
loop_
_entity_poly.entity_id
_entity_poly.type
_entity_poly.pdbx_seq_one_letter_code
_entity_poly.pdbx_strand_id
1 'polypeptide(L)'
;MNKLRKISEEAFFGDFSHSDEICVGRHPSSKFYESYFKLAVSVWLLHRLAFSFQPPARMISVLKGAQFNPTYMESAVPGISSDVDTDQSALPSEALVGLMVHPGFRVGSSIVRAQVYLVTT
;
A
#
# COMPACT_ATOMS: atom_id res chain seq x y z
N MET A 1 15.55 -19.60 24.70
CA MET A 1 15.15 -18.95 23.43
C MET A 1 13.96 -19.63 22.73
N ASN A 2 13.73 -20.94 22.87
CA ASN A 2 12.65 -21.65 22.15
C ASN A 2 11.21 -21.37 22.63
N LYS A 3 11.02 -20.85 23.86
CA LYS A 3 9.68 -20.63 24.43
C LYS A 3 8.99 -19.39 23.84
N LEU A 4 9.74 -18.31 23.62
CA LEU A 4 9.22 -17.08 23.00
C LEU A 4 8.79 -17.31 21.55
N ARG A 5 9.59 -18.06 20.78
CA ARG A 5 9.28 -18.44 19.39
C ARG A 5 7.96 -19.22 19.28
N LYS A 6 7.74 -20.15 20.21
CA LYS A 6 6.53 -20.96 20.25
C LYS A 6 5.28 -20.13 20.59
N ILE A 7 5.37 -19.22 21.57
CA ILE A 7 4.26 -18.36 21.96
C ILE A 7 3.82 -17.43 20.81
N SER A 8 4.79 -16.86 20.07
CA SER A 8 4.45 -16.02 18.91
C SER A 8 3.80 -16.80 17.77
N GLU A 9 4.24 -18.03 17.52
CA GLU A 9 3.66 -18.88 16.47
C GLU A 9 2.26 -19.36 16.84
N GLU A 10 2.02 -19.72 18.10
CA GLU A 10 0.68 -20.10 18.57
C GLU A 10 -0.30 -18.93 18.51
N ALA A 11 0.12 -17.75 18.94
CA ALA A 11 -0.73 -16.55 18.91
C ALA A 11 -1.14 -16.15 17.48
N PHE A 12 -0.32 -16.48 16.47
CA PHE A 12 -0.54 -16.06 15.09
C PHE A 12 -1.14 -17.16 14.20
N PHE A 13 -0.75 -18.41 14.43
CA PHE A 13 -1.09 -19.55 13.56
C PHE A 13 -1.95 -20.61 14.25
N GLY A 14 -2.10 -20.57 15.58
CA GLY A 14 -2.84 -21.56 16.36
C GLY A 14 -2.20 -22.95 16.42
N ASP A 15 -1.07 -23.18 15.73
CA ASP A 15 -0.29 -24.43 15.76
C ASP A 15 1.22 -24.14 15.64
N PHE A 16 2.01 -24.88 16.42
CA PHE A 16 3.42 -24.65 16.71
C PHE A 16 4.40 -25.35 15.76
N SER A 17 3.89 -26.11 14.80
CA SER A 17 4.68 -27.00 13.93
C SER A 17 5.16 -26.34 12.64
N HIS A 18 4.61 -25.19 12.26
CA HIS A 18 4.81 -24.56 10.96
C HIS A 18 6.28 -24.24 10.63
N SER A 19 7.03 -23.74 11.61
CA SER A 19 8.43 -23.32 11.42
C SER A 19 9.39 -24.50 11.24
N ASP A 20 9.18 -25.59 11.96
CA ASP A 20 10.00 -26.80 11.84
C ASP A 20 9.75 -27.48 10.49
N GLU A 21 8.51 -27.45 9.97
CA GLU A 21 8.20 -27.91 8.61
C GLU A 21 8.91 -27.06 7.54
N ILE A 22 8.84 -25.73 7.65
CA ILE A 22 9.49 -24.80 6.71
C ILE A 22 11.01 -25.00 6.71
N CYS A 23 11.64 -25.19 7.87
CA CYS A 23 13.08 -25.43 7.99
C CYS A 23 13.54 -26.71 7.28
N VAL A 24 12.66 -27.70 7.15
CA VAL A 24 12.93 -28.98 6.45
C VAL A 24 12.49 -28.91 4.98
N GLY A 25 12.04 -27.74 4.50
CA GLY A 25 11.58 -27.52 3.13
C GLY A 25 10.16 -28.02 2.85
N ARG A 26 9.38 -28.29 3.90
CA ARG A 26 7.96 -28.62 3.79
C ARG A 26 7.12 -27.35 3.95
N HIS A 27 6.04 -27.29 3.19
CA HIS A 27 5.14 -26.14 3.19
C HIS A 27 3.83 -26.53 3.90
N PRO A 28 3.50 -25.93 5.05
CA PRO A 28 2.26 -26.22 5.77
C PRO A 28 1.04 -25.89 4.89
N SER A 29 0.02 -26.77 4.87
CA SER A 29 -1.23 -26.54 4.11
C SER A 29 -2.24 -25.65 4.84
N SER A 30 -1.76 -24.85 5.80
CA SER A 30 -2.59 -23.91 6.55
C SER A 30 -3.08 -22.77 5.66
N LYS A 31 -4.35 -22.37 5.81
CA LYS A 31 -4.92 -21.19 5.11
C LYS A 31 -4.10 -19.92 5.38
N PHE A 32 -3.52 -19.81 6.58
CA PHE A 32 -2.65 -18.71 6.91
C PHE A 32 -1.38 -18.75 6.06
N TYR A 33 -0.69 -19.89 6.02
CA TYR A 33 0.56 -20.06 5.28
C TYR A 33 0.36 -19.75 3.80
N GLU A 34 -0.72 -20.27 3.20
CA GLU A 34 -1.06 -19.99 1.81
C GLU A 34 -1.27 -18.49 1.55
N SER A 35 -1.99 -17.80 2.44
CA SER A 35 -2.24 -16.36 2.34
C SER A 35 -0.96 -15.55 2.50
N TYR A 36 -0.11 -15.92 3.47
CA TYR A 36 1.19 -15.30 3.71
C TYR A 36 2.13 -15.52 2.53
N PHE A 37 2.17 -16.71 1.96
CA PHE A 37 3.00 -17.02 0.80
C PHE A 37 2.58 -16.18 -0.42
N LYS A 38 1.27 -16.09 -0.69
CA LYS A 38 0.73 -15.21 -1.74
C LYS A 38 1.14 -13.75 -1.52
N LEU A 39 1.05 -13.26 -0.28
CA LEU A 39 1.51 -11.91 0.08
C LEU A 39 3.02 -11.75 -0.16
N ALA A 40 3.85 -12.67 0.32
CA ALA A 40 5.29 -12.62 0.21
C ALA A 40 5.75 -12.60 -1.26
N VAL A 41 5.18 -13.46 -2.10
CA VAL A 41 5.44 -13.46 -3.56
C VAL A 41 4.99 -12.15 -4.20
N SER A 42 3.82 -11.61 -3.80
CA SER A 42 3.32 -10.34 -4.32
C SER A 42 4.25 -9.17 -3.96
N VAL A 43 4.71 -9.10 -2.71
CA VAL A 43 5.67 -8.08 -2.25
C VAL A 43 7.01 -8.22 -2.97
N TRP A 44 7.50 -9.44 -3.18
CA TRP A 44 8.73 -9.68 -3.93
C TRP A 44 8.61 -9.25 -5.40
N LEU A 45 7.49 -9.58 -6.06
CA LEU A 45 7.23 -9.12 -7.43
C LEU A 45 7.09 -7.60 -7.50
N LEU A 46 6.41 -6.98 -6.54
CA LEU A 46 6.28 -5.52 -6.47
C LEU A 46 7.65 -4.84 -6.32
N HIS A 47 8.53 -5.40 -5.46
CA HIS A 47 9.89 -4.93 -5.31
C HIS A 47 10.66 -5.05 -6.63
N ARG A 48 10.64 -6.22 -7.28
CA ARG A 48 11.29 -6.40 -8.58
C ARG A 48 10.76 -5.45 -9.64
N LEU A 49 9.45 -5.23 -9.68
CA LEU A 49 8.82 -4.30 -10.60
C LEU A 49 9.33 -2.87 -10.36
N ALA A 50 9.32 -2.38 -9.11
CA ALA A 50 9.79 -1.04 -8.77
C ALA A 50 11.24 -0.77 -9.20
N PHE A 51 12.12 -1.79 -9.10
CA PHE A 51 13.53 -1.71 -9.51
C PHE A 51 13.79 -2.06 -10.98
N SER A 52 12.81 -2.60 -11.70
CA SER A 52 12.94 -2.88 -13.14
C SER A 52 12.88 -1.62 -14.00
N PHE A 53 12.33 -0.52 -13.46
CA PHE A 53 12.25 0.76 -14.15
C PHE A 53 13.57 1.51 -14.13
N GLN A 54 13.88 2.19 -15.23
CA GLN A 54 15.02 3.10 -15.34
C GLN A 54 14.50 4.52 -15.68
N PRO A 55 14.52 5.49 -14.75
CA PRO A 55 14.94 5.39 -13.35
C PRO A 55 13.95 4.59 -12.48
N PRO A 56 14.39 4.10 -11.29
CA PRO A 56 13.52 3.36 -10.38
C PRO A 56 12.26 4.13 -10.00
N ALA A 57 11.16 3.40 -9.77
CA ALA A 57 9.91 3.99 -9.32
C ALA A 57 10.12 4.75 -8.00
N ARG A 58 9.67 6.01 -7.94
CA ARG A 58 9.77 6.84 -6.73
C ARG A 58 8.42 6.96 -6.05
N MET A 59 8.38 6.70 -4.75
CA MET A 59 7.18 6.90 -3.95
C MET A 59 6.91 8.40 -3.77
N ILE A 60 5.65 8.79 -3.96
CA ILE A 60 5.12 10.11 -3.65
C ILE A 60 4.32 9.96 -2.36
N SER A 61 4.91 10.45 -1.26
CA SER A 61 4.23 10.50 0.04
C SER A 61 3.70 11.91 0.27
N VAL A 62 2.50 12.01 0.85
CA VAL A 62 1.82 13.27 1.10
C VAL A 62 1.58 13.41 2.60
N LEU A 63 1.93 14.57 3.14
CA LEU A 63 1.75 14.88 4.55
C LEU A 63 0.34 15.42 4.82
N LYS A 64 -0.15 15.16 6.02
CA LYS A 64 -1.36 15.82 6.53
C LYS A 64 -1.14 17.34 6.56
N GLY A 65 -2.14 18.10 6.12
CA GLY A 65 -2.09 19.56 5.99
C GLY A 65 -1.43 20.07 4.70
N ALA A 66 -0.94 19.18 3.83
CA ALA A 66 -0.46 19.60 2.51
C ALA A 66 -1.62 20.08 1.64
N GLN A 67 -1.38 21.09 0.80
CA GLN A 67 -2.36 21.52 -0.20
C GLN A 67 -2.60 20.42 -1.23
N PHE A 68 -3.86 20.23 -1.61
CA PHE A 68 -4.23 19.29 -2.64
C PHE A 68 -3.65 19.70 -4.00
N ASN A 69 -3.05 18.74 -4.70
CA ASN A 69 -2.57 18.95 -6.07
C ASN A 69 -3.07 17.83 -7.00
N PRO A 70 -3.98 18.12 -7.95
CA PRO A 70 -4.58 17.10 -8.81
C PRO A 70 -3.58 16.41 -9.77
N THR A 71 -2.39 17.00 -9.96
CA THR A 71 -1.34 16.43 -10.82
C THR A 71 -0.77 15.13 -10.27
N TYR A 72 -0.69 15.01 -8.95
CA TYR A 72 -0.09 13.86 -8.28
C TYR A 72 -0.91 13.33 -7.11
N MET A 73 -2.09 13.89 -6.84
CA MET A 73 -3.03 13.44 -5.82
C MET A 73 -4.42 13.20 -6.44
N GLU A 74 -5.17 12.28 -5.85
CA GLU A 74 -6.57 12.02 -6.19
C GLU A 74 -7.39 11.82 -4.90
N SER A 75 -8.67 12.21 -4.92
CA SER A 75 -9.54 12.03 -3.76
C SER A 75 -9.88 10.56 -3.55
N ALA A 76 -9.85 10.12 -2.30
CA ALA A 76 -10.35 8.79 -1.91
C ALA A 76 -11.87 8.67 -2.01
N VAL A 77 -12.59 9.79 -2.03
CA VAL A 77 -14.05 9.82 -2.06
C VAL A 77 -14.53 9.93 -3.52
N PRO A 78 -15.34 8.97 -4.00
CA PRO A 78 -15.91 9.02 -5.34
C PRO A 78 -16.73 10.30 -5.57
N GLY A 79 -16.58 10.92 -6.75
CA GLY A 79 -17.30 12.15 -7.12
C GLY A 79 -16.59 13.46 -6.75
N ILE A 80 -15.44 13.39 -6.08
CA ILE A 80 -14.53 14.52 -5.87
C ILE A 80 -13.33 14.33 -6.80
N SER A 81 -13.59 14.31 -8.11
CA SER A 81 -12.57 14.16 -9.14
C SER A 81 -12.30 15.50 -9.83
N SER A 82 -11.04 15.82 -10.02
CA SER A 82 -10.58 16.97 -10.81
C SER A 82 -10.63 16.72 -12.33
N ASP A 83 -11.38 15.70 -12.77
CA ASP A 83 -11.52 15.37 -14.17
C ASP A 83 -12.44 16.43 -14.80
N VAL A 84 -11.86 17.19 -15.73
CA VAL A 84 -12.33 18.49 -16.26
C VAL A 84 -13.67 18.41 -17.02
N ASP A 85 -14.27 17.23 -17.15
CA ASP A 85 -15.44 16.98 -18.00
C ASP A 85 -16.77 16.80 -17.23
N THR A 86 -16.83 17.07 -15.93
CA THR A 86 -18.13 17.04 -15.22
C THR A 86 -18.27 18.21 -14.25
N ASP A 87 -19.25 19.06 -14.55
CA ASP A 87 -19.70 20.29 -13.89
C ASP A 87 -20.16 20.15 -12.41
N GLN A 88 -19.57 19.27 -11.60
CA GLN A 88 -19.99 19.08 -10.22
C GLN A 88 -18.82 18.91 -9.25
N SER A 89 -18.66 19.91 -8.40
CA SER A 89 -17.66 20.03 -7.32
C SER A 89 -16.28 20.52 -7.78
N ALA A 90 -16.21 21.82 -8.07
CA ALA A 90 -14.94 22.54 -7.97
C ALA A 90 -14.40 22.31 -6.55
N LEU A 91 -13.34 21.53 -6.44
CA LEU A 91 -12.60 21.39 -5.20
C LEU A 91 -12.26 22.80 -4.69
N PRO A 92 -12.58 23.13 -3.43
CA PRO A 92 -12.23 24.43 -2.89
C PRO A 92 -10.72 24.60 -3.06
N SER A 93 -10.31 25.78 -3.56
CA SER A 93 -8.90 26.10 -3.85
C SER A 93 -7.97 25.93 -2.65
N GLU A 94 -8.53 25.70 -1.46
CA GLU A 94 -7.85 25.53 -0.17
C GLU A 94 -8.01 24.12 0.41
N ALA A 95 -8.44 23.12 -0.37
CA ALA A 95 -8.56 21.75 0.11
C ALA A 95 -7.20 21.23 0.61
N LEU A 96 -7.17 20.81 1.88
CA LEU A 96 -5.98 20.26 2.52
C LEU A 96 -6.09 18.75 2.64
N VAL A 97 -4.95 18.08 2.68
CA VAL A 97 -4.87 16.65 2.88
C VAL A 97 -5.11 16.33 4.35
N GLY A 98 -6.20 15.65 4.68
CA GLY A 98 -6.46 15.16 6.02
C GLY A 98 -5.70 13.87 6.34
N LEU A 99 -5.60 12.99 5.34
CA LEU A 99 -4.98 11.66 5.46
C LEU A 99 -4.55 11.15 4.07
N MET A 100 -3.39 10.52 3.98
CA MET A 100 -3.01 9.72 2.80
C MET A 100 -3.50 8.29 2.98
N VAL A 101 -4.37 7.82 2.08
CA VAL A 101 -4.91 6.45 2.06
C VAL A 101 -3.92 5.51 1.41
N HIS A 102 -3.44 5.87 0.21
CA HIS A 102 -2.46 5.12 -0.55
C HIS A 102 -1.39 6.07 -1.12
N PRO A 103 -0.10 5.68 -1.06
CA PRO A 103 0.97 6.47 -1.65
C PRO A 103 0.85 6.51 -3.17
N GLY A 104 1.31 7.61 -3.76
CA GLY A 104 1.48 7.72 -5.20
C GLY A 104 2.85 7.19 -5.64
N PHE A 105 3.04 7.06 -6.95
CA PHE A 105 4.31 6.63 -7.52
C PHE A 105 4.62 7.37 -8.82
N ARG A 106 5.87 7.80 -8.98
CA ARG A 106 6.40 8.28 -10.25
C ARG A 106 7.20 7.19 -10.92
N VAL A 107 6.80 6.82 -12.14
CA VAL A 107 7.42 5.79 -12.96
C VAL A 107 7.75 6.40 -14.32
N GLY A 108 9.01 6.78 -14.54
CA GLY A 108 9.42 7.53 -15.73
C GLY A 108 8.67 8.86 -15.87
N SER A 109 7.90 9.00 -16.96
CA SER A 109 7.02 10.16 -17.21
C SER A 109 5.61 9.99 -16.65
N SER A 110 5.25 8.79 -16.19
CA SER A 110 3.91 8.50 -15.69
C SER A 110 3.81 8.72 -14.18
N ILE A 111 2.64 9.19 -13.74
CA ILE A 111 2.32 9.40 -12.33
C ILE A 111 1.12 8.53 -11.97
N VAL A 112 1.31 7.65 -11.01
CA VAL A 112 0.23 7.03 -10.23
C VAL A 112 -0.05 7.98 -9.08
N ARG A 113 -1.26 8.53 -9.03
CA ARG A 113 -1.62 9.57 -8.05
C ARG A 113 -1.70 8.98 -6.63
N ALA A 114 -1.33 9.79 -5.65
CA ALA A 114 -1.52 9.45 -4.24
C ALA A 114 -2.98 9.64 -3.87
N GLN A 115 -3.60 8.61 -3.30
CA GLN A 115 -4.98 8.70 -2.87
C GLN A 115 -5.06 9.35 -1.50
N VAL A 116 -5.77 10.47 -1.41
CA VAL A 116 -5.85 11.31 -0.21
C VAL A 116 -7.29 11.61 0.18
N TYR A 117 -7.56 11.66 1.48
CA TYR A 117 -8.75 12.29 2.01
C TYR A 117 -8.53 13.79 2.13
N LEU A 118 -9.51 14.54 1.67
CA LEU A 118 -9.49 15.99 1.70
C LEU A 118 -10.30 16.50 2.90
N VAL A 119 -9.81 17.57 3.49
CA VAL A 119 -10.49 18.33 4.53
C VAL A 119 -10.56 19.78 4.08
N THR A 120 -11.73 20.38 4.25
CA THR A 120 -11.97 21.81 4.04
C THR A 120 -11.87 22.48 5.40
N THR A 121 -10.89 23.38 5.55
CA THR A 121 -10.84 24.32 6.68
C THR A 121 -11.83 25.45 6.51
#